data_AF-A0A938N2C6-F1
#
_entry.id   AF-A0A938N2C6-F1
#
_cell.length_a   1.000
_cell.length_b   1.000
_cell.length_c   1.000
_cell.angle_alpha   90.00
_cell.angle_beta   90.00
_cell.angle_gamma   90.00
#
_symmetry.space_group_name_H-M   'P 1'
#
loop_
_entity.id
_entity.type
_entity.pdbx_description
1 polymer ?
#
loop_
_entity_poly.entity_id
_entity_poly.type
_entity_poly.pdbx_seq_one_letter_code
_entity_poly.pdbx_strand_id
1 'polypeptide(L)' 'GTGDATKAERYVRSEFDFRPAAIIERLGLKRPIYRQTTNYGHFGKPDLPWEHPS' A
#
# COMPACT_ATOMS: atom_id res chain seq x y z
N GLY A 1 13.21 -0.89 -20.13
CA GLY A 1 12.30 -0.21 -19.18
C GLY A 1 10.97 -0.05 -19.85
N THR A 2 9.88 -0.48 -19.22
CA THR A 2 8.54 -0.54 -19.83
C THR A 2 7.71 0.73 -19.61
N GLY A 3 8.27 1.79 -19.00
CA GLY A 3 7.56 3.05 -18.75
C GLY A 3 8.48 4.25 -18.42
N ASP A 4 7.85 5.41 -18.22
CA ASP A 4 8.50 6.68 -17.87
C ASP A 4 8.55 6.87 -16.33
N ALA A 5 9.75 6.76 -15.77
CA ALA A 5 9.98 6.90 -14.34
C ALA A 5 9.71 8.31 -13.80
N THR A 6 9.96 9.36 -14.60
CA THR A 6 9.75 10.76 -14.18
C THR A 6 8.26 11.06 -14.08
N LYS A 7 7.49 10.57 -15.06
CA LYS A 7 6.03 10.68 -15.03
C LYS A 7 5.44 9.89 -13.85
N ALA A 8 5.94 8.69 -13.59
CA ALA A 8 5.52 7.88 -12.45
C ALA A 8 5.82 8.57 -11.11
N GLU A 9 7.03 9.09 -10.92
CA GLU A 9 7.41 9.81 -9.69
C GLU A 9 6.48 11.00 -9.43
N ARG A 10 6.25 11.83 -10.45
CA ARG A 10 5.38 13.01 -10.32
C ARG A 10 3.96 12.64 -9.90
N TYR A 11 3.39 11.61 -10.53
CA TYR A 11 2.05 11.12 -10.20
C TYR A 11 1.99 10.59 -8.76
N VAL A 12 2.97 9.79 -8.37
CA VAL A 12 3.04 9.22 -7.02
C VAL A 12 3.11 10.33 -5.96
N ARG A 13 3.89 11.39 -6.20
CA ARG A 13 3.99 12.54 -5.29
C ARG A 13 2.72 13.39 -5.21
N SER A 14 1.89 13.43 -6.26
CA SER A 14 0.67 14.24 -6.27
C SER A 14 -0.54 13.51 -5.68
N GLU A 15 -0.65 12.19 -5.92
CA GLU A 15 -1.86 11.44 -5.56
C GLU A 15 -1.80 10.74 -4.21
N PHE A 16 -0.60 10.53 -3.65
CA PHE A 16 -0.43 9.74 -2.42
C PHE A 16 0.05 10.60 -1.25
N ASP A 17 -0.69 10.53 -0.15
CA ASP A 17 -0.27 11.07 1.14
C ASP A 17 0.55 10.03 1.90
N PHE A 18 1.87 10.24 1.94
CA PHE A 18 2.82 9.33 2.60
C PHE A 18 3.04 9.63 4.08
N ARG A 19 2.27 10.54 4.70
CA ARG A 19 2.35 10.74 6.15
C ARG A 19 1.94 9.45 6.87
N PRO A 20 2.63 9.04 7.96
CA PRO A 20 2.30 7.80 8.67
C PRO A 20 0.83 7.70 9.09
N ALA A 21 0.23 8.82 9.52
CA ALA A 21 -1.19 8.87 9.88
C ALA A 21 -2.12 8.57 8.69
N ALA A 22 -1.84 9.15 7.51
CA ALA A 22 -2.64 8.94 6.31
C ALA A 22 -2.54 7.50 5.80
N ILE A 23 -1.35 6.87 5.91
CA ILE A 23 -1.17 5.45 5.57
C ILE A 23 -2.01 4.56 6.50
N ILE A 24 -1.97 4.83 7.81
CA ILE A 24 -2.75 4.08 8.81
C ILE A 24 -4.25 4.20 8.55
N GLU A 25 -4.72 5.40 8.20
CA GLU A 25 -6.12 5.69 7.90
C GLU A 25 -6.56 5.00 6.61
N ARG A 26 -5.85 5.25 5.50
CA ARG A 26 -6.17 4.69 4.17
C ARG A 26 -6.22 3.17 4.15
N LEU A 27 -5.31 2.52 4.87
CA LEU A 27 -5.22 1.06 4.92
C LEU A 27 -5.96 0.44 6.13
N GLY A 28 -6.53 1.26 7.01
CA GLY A 28 -7.22 0.81 8.22
C GLY A 28 -6.37 -0.12 9.10
N LEU A 29 -5.12 0.27 9.38
CA LEU A 29 -4.11 -0.61 10.00
C LEU A 29 -4.30 -0.85 11.50
N LYS A 30 -5.15 -0.08 12.19
CA LYS A 30 -5.43 -0.25 13.63
C LYS A 30 -6.42 -1.41 13.89
N ARG A 31 -6.19 -2.57 13.28
CA ARG A 31 -7.02 -3.79 13.38
C ARG A 31 -6.12 -5.02 13.54
N PRO A 32 -6.60 -6.12 14.13
CA PRO A 32 -5.79 -7.33 14.34
C PRO A 32 -5.64 -8.18 13.06
N ILE A 33 -5.11 -7.60 11.99
CA ILE A 33 -4.96 -8.26 10.67
C ILE A 33 -3.59 -8.95 10.46
N TYR A 34 -2.61 -8.67 11.33
CA TYR A 34 -1.21 -9.05 11.13
C TYR A 34 -0.92 -10.56 11.25
N ARG A 35 -1.80 -11.35 11.89
CA ARG A 35 -1.63 -12.81 11.95
C ARG A 35 -1.65 -13.44 10.55
N GLN A 36 -2.37 -12.84 9.62
CA GLN A 36 -2.49 -13.36 8.25
C GLN A 36 -1.19 -13.22 7.44
N THR A 37 -0.24 -12.38 7.87
CA THR A 37 0.99 -12.12 7.12
C THR A 37 2.16 -13.02 7.51
N THR A 38 2.04 -13.84 8.56
CA THR A 38 3.19 -14.56 9.15
C THR A 38 3.63 -15.80 8.37
N ASN A 39 2.76 -16.35 7.52
CA ASN A 39 3.06 -17.52 6.69
C ASN A 39 3.02 -17.12 5.21
N TYR A 40 4.00 -17.53 4.42
CA TYR A 40 4.01 -17.29 2.96
C TYR A 40 4.01 -15.81 2.54
N GLY A 41 4.59 -14.93 3.37
CA GLY A 41 4.86 -13.53 3.03
C GLY A 41 3.72 -12.54 3.29
N HIS A 42 4.02 -11.26 3.06
CA HIS A 42 3.13 -10.12 3.34
C HIS A 42 2.38 -9.61 2.10
N PHE A 43 2.75 -10.04 0.90
CA PHE A 43 2.19 -9.57 -0.37
C PHE A 43 1.50 -10.71 -1.15
N GLY A 44 0.66 -10.35 -2.11
CA GLY A 44 -0.09 -11.29 -2.95
C GLY A 44 -1.25 -11.97 -2.24
N LYS A 45 -1.71 -11.43 -1.10
CA LYS A 45 -2.84 -11.97 -0.34
C LYS A 45 -4.07 -11.06 -0.48
N PRO A 46 -5.15 -11.53 -1.13
CA PRO A 46 -6.28 -10.67 -1.50
C PRO A 46 -7.03 -10.06 -0.33
N ASP A 47 -6.83 -10.54 0.90
CA ASP A 47 -7.50 -10.03 2.11
C ASP A 47 -6.74 -8.89 2.81
N LEU A 48 -5.54 -8.52 2.32
CA LEU A 48 -4.71 -7.48 2.93
C LEU A 48 -5.00 -6.11 2.32
N PRO A 49 -5.11 -5.05 3.14
CA PRO A 49 -5.58 -3.75 2.67
C PRO A 49 -4.65 -3.09 1.64
N TRP A 50 -3.36 -3.43 1.62
CA TRP A 50 -2.39 -2.89 0.64
C TRP A 50 -2.35 -3.64 -0.69
N GLU A 51 -3.09 -4.75 -0.83
CA GLU A 51 -3.23 -5.49 -2.09
C GLU A 51 -4.37 -4.95 -2.95
N HIS A 52 -5.17 -4.03 -2.42
CA HIS A 52 -6.24 -3.37 -3.16
C HIS A 52 -5.78 -2.01 -3.68
N PRO A 53 -5.87 -1.76 -5.00
CA PRO A 53 -5.72 -0.42 -5.53
C PRO A 53 -6.82 0.46 -4.94
N SER A 54 -6.44 1.67 -4.53
CA SER A 54 -7.38 2.67 -4.01
C SER A 54 -8.06 3.45 -5.12
#